data_AF-A0A2M8D544-F1
#
_entry.id   AF-A0A2M8D544-F1
#
_cell.length_a   1.000
_cell.length_b   1.000
_cell.length_c   1.000
_cell.angle_alpha   90.00
_cell.angle_beta   90.00
_cell.angle_gamma   90.00
#
_symmetry.space_group_name_H-M   'P 1'
#
loop_
_entity.id
_entity.type
_entity.pdbx_description
1 polymer ?
#
loop_
_entity_poly.entity_id
_entity_poly.type
_entity_poly.pdbx_seq_one_letter_code
_entity_poly.pdbx_strand_id
1 'polypeptide(L)'
;MESWPRKKPGMTHSISVSPSHFHSHFSLKGEIFLIPKGTQHLRSIRWENSVGTIYTEELDIPKRDFREGFPGITDRFEWFAIRYAGSFHVMEEGKYRFTLRSDDGSRLYIDNRLVVNNDGAHPVLTKNGSVRLSEGNHTVRVEYFQGPRFSVALQLWSLPPGGRVISLTIVPMLPELLAHSYAFILLPKITVLGDRTSLHVSGSSSFRNAMFSASAIMGFMTAFFCSYCVIVID
;
A
#
# COMPACT_ATOMS: atom_id res chain seq x y z
N MET A 1 42.33 -34.07 -20.72
CA MET A 1 41.73 -33.96 -19.38
C MET A 1 41.95 -32.52 -18.95
N GLU A 2 40.96 -31.63 -18.78
CA GLU A 2 39.50 -31.71 -18.83
C GLU A 2 38.97 -30.44 -19.49
N SER A 3 38.04 -30.65 -20.41
CA SER A 3 37.28 -29.64 -21.13
C SER A 3 36.11 -29.14 -20.28
N TRP A 4 35.99 -27.82 -20.12
CA TRP A 4 34.79 -27.18 -19.59
C TRP A 4 33.58 -27.38 -20.53
N PRO A 5 32.38 -27.74 -20.03
CA PRO A 5 31.23 -27.94 -20.89
C PRO A 5 30.59 -26.60 -21.29
N ARG A 6 30.44 -26.37 -22.60
CA ARG A 6 29.59 -25.31 -23.15
C ARG A 6 28.12 -25.65 -22.87
N LYS A 7 27.41 -24.81 -22.11
CA LYS A 7 25.95 -24.88 -22.00
C LYS A 7 25.31 -24.52 -23.34
N LYS A 8 24.43 -25.40 -23.84
CA LYS A 8 23.56 -25.16 -25.00
C LYS A 8 22.44 -24.15 -24.62
N PRO A 9 21.96 -23.32 -25.57
CA PRO A 9 20.88 -22.37 -25.31
C PRO A 9 19.55 -23.12 -25.24
N GLY A 10 18.96 -23.19 -24.05
CA GLY A 10 17.61 -23.67 -23.81
C GLY A 10 16.66 -22.49 -23.64
N MET A 11 15.55 -22.51 -24.37
CA MET A 11 14.47 -21.53 -24.35
C MET A 11 14.00 -21.25 -22.91
N THR A 12 14.22 -20.03 -22.43
CA THR A 12 13.54 -19.52 -21.25
C THR A 12 12.22 -18.93 -21.70
N HIS A 13 11.10 -19.62 -21.43
CA HIS A 13 9.79 -19.00 -21.49
C HIS A 13 9.73 -17.94 -20.40
N SER A 14 10.01 -16.68 -20.76
CA SER A 14 9.74 -15.53 -19.92
C SER A 14 8.22 -15.35 -19.85
N ILE A 15 7.61 -15.91 -18.81
CA ILE A 15 6.25 -15.51 -18.43
C ILE A 15 6.40 -14.14 -17.78
N SER A 16 6.28 -13.09 -18.59
CA SER A 16 6.04 -11.73 -18.13
C SER A 16 4.65 -11.68 -17.54
N VAL A 17 4.54 -11.94 -16.23
CA VAL A 17 3.34 -11.58 -15.48
C VAL A 17 3.46 -10.10 -15.20
N SER A 18 2.88 -9.27 -16.08
CA SER A 18 2.62 -7.87 -15.75
C SER A 18 1.72 -7.85 -14.52
N PRO A 19 2.11 -7.20 -13.41
CA PRO A 19 1.15 -6.90 -12.37
C PRO A 19 0.10 -6.01 -13.00
N SER A 20 -1.13 -6.50 -13.09
CA SER A 20 -2.30 -5.66 -13.31
C SER A 20 -2.31 -4.63 -12.19
N HIS A 21 -1.82 -3.43 -12.51
CA HIS A 21 -1.83 -2.26 -11.65
C HIS A 21 -3.28 -1.91 -11.29
N PHE A 22 -3.79 -2.50 -10.22
CA PHE A 22 -4.79 -1.83 -9.40
C PHE A 22 -4.03 -0.86 -8.51
N HIS A 23 -3.87 0.38 -9.00
CA HIS A 23 -3.39 1.48 -8.17
C HIS A 23 -4.46 1.77 -7.10
N SER A 24 -4.26 1.19 -5.92
CA SER A 24 -4.84 1.74 -4.70
C SER A 24 -4.25 3.12 -4.51
N HIS A 25 -5.06 4.17 -4.66
CA HIS A 25 -4.51 5.51 -4.87
C HIS A 25 -3.97 6.21 -3.63
N PHE A 26 -4.05 5.68 -2.40
CA PHE A 26 -3.37 6.34 -1.28
C PHE A 26 -2.67 5.40 -0.32
N SER A 27 -1.37 5.40 -0.55
CA SER A 27 -0.29 5.25 0.38
C SER A 27 0.12 6.59 1.03
N LEU A 28 1.16 6.62 1.87
CA LEU A 28 1.52 7.77 2.70
C LEU A 28 1.65 9.07 1.88
N LYS A 29 0.87 10.10 2.25
CA LYS A 29 1.03 11.47 1.74
C LYS A 29 2.09 12.18 2.59
N GLY A 30 3.21 12.54 1.99
CA GLY A 30 4.30 13.32 2.61
C GLY A 30 4.24 14.79 2.20
N GLU A 31 3.98 15.69 3.14
CA GLU A 31 4.08 17.13 2.93
C GLU A 31 5.52 17.59 3.19
N ILE A 32 6.11 18.32 2.24
CA ILE A 32 7.52 18.74 2.27
C ILE A 32 7.63 20.17 2.79
N PHE A 33 8.58 20.41 3.68
CA PHE A 33 8.84 21.71 4.29
C PHE A 33 10.31 22.07 4.15
N LEU A 34 10.59 23.34 3.87
CA LEU A 34 11.95 23.88 3.94
C LEU A 34 12.19 24.37 5.36
N ILE A 35 13.27 23.92 5.98
CA ILE A 35 13.57 24.25 7.38
C ILE A 35 14.81 25.14 7.48
N PRO A 36 14.94 25.97 8.55
CA PRO A 36 16.12 26.78 8.77
C PRO A 36 17.39 25.92 8.87
N LYS A 37 18.50 26.43 8.34
CA LYS A 37 19.81 25.82 8.55
C LYS A 37 20.14 25.78 10.04
N GLY A 38 20.72 24.66 10.47
CA GLY A 38 21.05 24.41 11.88
C GLY A 38 19.90 23.83 12.71
N THR A 39 18.72 23.59 12.13
CA THR A 39 17.62 22.89 12.82
C THR A 39 18.09 21.57 13.43
N GLN A 40 17.89 21.40 14.74
CA GLN A 40 18.35 20.21 15.48
C GLN A 40 17.20 19.27 15.89
N HIS A 41 15.95 19.74 15.88
CA HIS A 41 14.83 18.98 16.43
C HIS A 41 13.53 19.23 15.68
N LEU A 42 12.72 18.18 15.50
CA LEU A 42 11.38 18.24 14.91
C LEU A 42 10.41 19.12 15.70
N ARG A 43 10.61 19.25 17.02
CA ARG A 43 9.79 20.14 17.87
C ARG A 43 9.91 21.63 17.52
N SER A 44 11.00 22.06 16.86
CA SER A 44 11.16 23.46 16.45
C SER A 44 10.56 23.74 15.07
N ILE A 45 10.14 22.71 14.34
CA ILE A 45 9.56 22.87 12.99
C ILE A 45 8.10 23.28 13.13
N ARG A 46 7.75 24.36 12.44
CA ARG A 46 6.37 24.77 12.20
C ARG A 46 5.87 24.07 10.95
N TRP A 47 4.78 23.34 11.07
CA TRP A 47 4.23 22.51 10.00
C TRP A 47 3.17 23.27 9.21
N GLU A 48 3.55 24.47 8.80
CA GLU A 48 2.74 25.42 8.04
C GLU A 48 3.45 25.68 6.70
N ASN A 49 2.69 25.97 5.64
CA ASN A 49 3.24 26.35 4.33
C ASN A 49 4.15 25.29 3.70
N SER A 50 3.63 24.07 3.47
CA SER A 50 4.35 23.04 2.72
C SER A 50 4.72 23.54 1.32
N VAL A 51 5.92 23.21 0.85
CA VAL A 51 6.43 23.58 -0.48
C VAL A 51 6.17 22.50 -1.54
N GLY A 52 5.69 21.33 -1.13
CA GLY A 52 5.43 20.22 -2.04
C GLY A 52 4.77 19.03 -1.36
N THR A 53 4.42 18.04 -2.17
CA THR A 53 3.84 16.78 -1.70
C THR A 53 4.43 15.62 -2.47
N ILE A 54 4.71 14.52 -1.77
CA ILE A 54 5.10 13.23 -2.33
C ILE A 54 4.15 12.14 -1.82
N TYR A 55 3.97 11.08 -2.60
CA TYR A 55 3.17 9.92 -2.23
C TYR A 55 4.05 8.68 -2.31
N THR A 56 3.97 7.80 -1.32
CA THR A 56 4.77 6.56 -1.28
C THR A 56 4.07 5.45 -0.52
N GLU A 57 4.08 4.24 -1.09
CA GLU A 57 3.56 2.98 -0.52
C GLU A 57 4.26 2.59 0.77
N GLU A 58 5.55 2.87 0.85
CA GLU A 58 6.36 2.51 1.99
C GLU A 58 7.42 3.58 2.28
N LEU A 59 7.96 3.51 3.50
CA LEU A 59 9.18 4.23 3.86
C LEU A 59 10.30 3.20 3.92
N ASP A 60 10.96 2.99 2.80
CA ASP A 60 12.17 2.15 2.69
C ASP A 60 13.27 2.87 1.90
N ILE A 61 13.75 3.99 2.46
CA ILE A 61 14.88 4.73 1.93
C ILE A 61 16.13 4.26 2.70
N PRO A 62 16.91 3.30 2.18
CA PRO A 62 18.12 2.84 2.84
C PRO A 62 19.13 3.98 2.96
N LYS A 63 20.13 3.78 3.81
CA LYS A 63 21.24 4.75 3.92
C LYS A 63 21.86 4.93 2.54
N ARG A 64 21.93 6.19 2.10
CA ARG A 64 22.60 6.58 0.87
C ARG A 64 23.36 7.88 1.05
N ASP A 65 24.21 8.21 0.09
CA ASP A 65 24.95 9.46 0.11
C ASP A 65 23.97 10.63 -0.02
N PHE A 66 24.13 11.69 0.78
CA PHE A 66 23.21 12.83 0.73
C PHE A 66 23.15 13.50 -0.66
N ARG A 67 24.21 13.37 -1.48
CA ARG A 67 24.26 13.88 -2.87
C ARG A 67 23.33 13.13 -3.82
N GLU A 68 22.90 11.93 -3.46
CA GLU A 68 21.85 11.22 -4.19
C GLU A 68 20.46 11.80 -3.88
N GLY A 69 20.34 12.53 -2.78
CA GLY A 69 19.10 13.15 -2.34
C GLY A 69 18.07 12.18 -1.78
N PHE A 70 16.94 12.77 -1.41
CA PHE A 70 15.78 12.03 -0.94
C PHE A 70 14.85 11.76 -2.14
N PRO A 71 14.42 10.50 -2.40
CA PRO A 71 13.53 10.20 -3.52
C PRO A 71 12.27 11.08 -3.51
N GLY A 72 12.02 11.78 -4.62
CA GLY A 72 10.90 12.72 -4.76
C GLY A 72 11.20 14.16 -4.33
N ILE A 73 12.41 14.45 -3.84
CA ILE A 73 12.90 15.81 -3.56
C ILE A 73 14.08 16.10 -4.48
N THR A 74 13.89 16.95 -5.48
CA THR A 74 14.83 17.13 -6.60
C THR A 74 15.65 18.42 -6.53
N ASP A 75 15.23 19.40 -5.75
CA ASP A 75 15.83 20.74 -5.67
C ASP A 75 16.62 20.97 -4.37
N ARG A 76 16.70 19.95 -3.50
CA ARG A 76 17.28 20.07 -2.17
C ARG A 76 17.80 18.74 -1.62
N PHE A 77 19.01 18.77 -1.08
CA PHE A 77 19.68 17.60 -0.48
C PHE A 77 19.66 17.61 1.06
N GLU A 78 19.49 18.78 1.68
CA GLU A 78 19.55 18.98 3.12
C GLU A 78 18.64 20.13 3.56
N TRP A 79 18.34 20.22 4.84
CA TRP A 79 17.47 21.25 5.42
C TRP A 79 16.07 21.24 4.83
N PHE A 80 15.49 20.05 4.84
CA PHE A 80 14.08 19.84 4.57
C PHE A 80 13.48 18.93 5.65
N ALA A 81 12.16 18.98 5.77
CA ALA A 81 11.39 18.08 6.60
C ALA A 81 10.22 17.52 5.81
N ILE A 82 9.76 16.34 6.21
CA ILE A 82 8.60 15.69 5.62
C ILE A 82 7.68 15.24 6.75
N ARG A 83 6.40 15.56 6.61
CA ARG A 83 5.34 14.98 7.45
C ARG A 83 4.51 14.05 6.60
N TYR A 84 4.72 12.75 6.79
CA TYR A 84 3.89 11.71 6.22
C TYR A 84 2.64 11.49 7.06
N ALA A 85 1.49 11.33 6.40
CA ALA A 85 0.24 10.92 7.00
C ALA A 85 -0.43 9.84 6.14
N GLY A 86 -1.08 8.89 6.81
CA GLY A 86 -1.88 7.85 6.17
C GLY A 86 -2.65 7.03 7.18
N SER A 87 -3.26 5.95 6.71
CA SER A 87 -3.98 4.98 7.52
C SER A 87 -3.55 3.58 7.15
N PHE A 88 -3.70 2.63 8.05
CA PHE A 88 -3.45 1.21 7.80
C PHE A 88 -4.48 0.36 8.56
N HIS A 89 -4.70 -0.86 8.10
CA HIS A 89 -5.65 -1.78 8.73
C HIS A 89 -4.89 -2.86 9.52
N VAL A 90 -5.31 -3.08 10.76
CA VAL A 90 -4.81 -4.13 11.63
C VAL A 90 -5.74 -5.32 11.53
N MET A 91 -5.22 -6.44 11.03
CA MET A 91 -5.98 -7.69 10.87
C MET A 91 -6.07 -8.51 12.17
N GLU A 92 -5.10 -8.36 13.06
CA GLU A 92 -5.01 -9.12 14.31
C GLU A 92 -4.70 -8.16 15.45
N GLU A 93 -5.60 -8.08 16.44
CA GLU A 93 -5.33 -7.25 17.61
C GLU A 93 -4.08 -7.73 18.38
N GLY A 94 -3.36 -6.80 18.99
CA GLY A 94 -2.27 -7.15 19.89
C GLY A 94 -1.15 -6.13 19.95
N LYS A 95 0.00 -6.55 20.48
CA LYS A 95 1.17 -5.68 20.66
C LYS A 95 2.02 -5.67 19.39
N TYR A 96 1.97 -4.55 18.68
CA TYR A 96 2.83 -4.28 17.53
C TYR A 96 4.13 -3.62 17.99
N ARG A 97 5.27 -4.03 17.41
CA ARG A 97 6.56 -3.37 17.57
C ARG A 97 6.93 -2.65 16.28
N PHE A 98 7.24 -1.36 16.37
CA PHE A 98 7.68 -0.54 15.26
C PHE A 98 9.16 -0.25 15.37
N THR A 99 9.85 -0.25 14.24
CA THR A 99 11.26 0.09 14.10
C THR A 99 11.37 1.26 13.15
N LEU A 100 11.96 2.37 13.60
CA LEU A 100 12.17 3.58 12.81
C LEU A 100 13.67 3.84 12.73
N ARG A 101 14.20 3.90 11.50
CA ARG A 101 15.60 4.19 11.22
C ARG A 101 15.69 5.44 10.37
N SER A 102 16.47 6.42 10.80
CA SER A 102 16.60 7.67 10.07
C SER A 102 17.96 8.32 10.23
N ASP A 103 18.30 9.13 9.24
CA ASP A 103 19.33 10.18 9.24
C ASP A 103 18.66 11.37 8.54
N ASP A 104 18.43 12.52 9.18
CA ASP A 104 18.62 12.81 10.61
C ASP A 104 17.42 12.30 11.44
N GLY A 105 16.67 13.18 12.11
CA GLY A 105 15.71 12.82 13.13
C GLY A 105 14.32 12.47 12.59
N SER A 106 13.63 11.58 13.30
CA SER A 106 12.27 11.17 12.96
C SER A 106 11.39 10.86 14.18
N ARG A 107 10.07 10.94 14.03
CA ARG A 107 9.08 10.52 15.03
C ARG A 107 7.95 9.75 14.37
N LEU A 108 7.55 8.64 15.00
CA LEU A 108 6.39 7.85 14.60
C LEU A 108 5.23 8.08 15.57
N TYR A 109 4.07 8.39 15.02
CA TYR A 109 2.80 8.45 15.72
C TYR A 109 1.83 7.42 15.15
N ILE A 110 1.14 6.71 16.04
CA ILE A 110 0.01 5.84 15.71
C ILE A 110 -1.19 6.33 16.53
N ASP A 111 -2.31 6.63 15.88
CA ASP A 111 -3.50 7.22 16.52
C ASP A 111 -3.18 8.45 17.38
N ASN A 112 -2.37 9.35 16.82
CA ASN A 112 -1.84 10.54 17.46
C ASN A 112 -0.98 10.30 18.71
N ARG A 113 -0.67 9.05 19.07
CA ARG A 113 0.23 8.70 20.17
C ARG A 113 1.65 8.53 19.65
N LEU A 114 2.62 9.18 20.30
CA LEU A 114 4.04 9.02 19.98
C LEU A 114 4.50 7.60 20.34
N VAL A 115 4.83 6.79 19.33
CA VAL A 115 5.26 5.39 19.50
C VAL A 115 6.77 5.27 19.44
N VAL A 116 7.43 5.98 18.51
CA VAL A 116 8.89 6.02 18.40
C VAL A 116 9.35 7.47 18.37
N ASN A 117 10.28 7.82 19.25
CA ASN A 117 10.97 9.11 19.24
C ASN A 117 12.43 8.89 18.86
N ASN A 118 12.77 9.24 17.62
CA ASN A 118 14.12 9.28 17.08
C ASN A 118 14.48 10.74 16.69
N ASP A 119 14.00 11.72 17.45
CA ASP A 119 14.24 13.15 17.18
C ASP A 119 15.67 13.55 17.60
N GLY A 120 16.16 14.64 17.02
CA GLY A 120 17.55 15.09 17.14
C GLY A 120 18.30 14.97 15.81
N ALA A 121 19.26 15.87 15.57
CA ALA A 121 20.23 15.69 14.51
C ALA A 121 21.20 14.58 14.93
N HIS A 122 21.36 13.57 14.08
CA HIS A 122 22.21 12.42 14.33
C HIS A 122 22.49 11.67 13.03
N PRO A 123 23.66 11.01 12.91
CA PRO A 123 23.87 10.02 11.85
C PRO A 123 22.82 8.91 11.92
N VAL A 124 22.74 8.07 10.88
CA VAL A 124 21.77 6.97 10.83
C VAL A 124 21.62 6.21 12.15
N LEU A 125 20.45 6.32 12.78
CA LEU A 125 20.12 5.73 14.05
C LEU A 125 18.80 4.98 13.95
N THR A 126 18.73 3.82 14.60
CA THR A 126 17.51 3.00 14.69
C THR A 126 16.93 3.07 16.10
N LYS A 127 15.63 3.33 16.19
CA LYS A 127 14.85 3.27 17.44
C LYS A 127 13.65 2.35 17.27
N ASN A 128 13.19 1.80 18.39
CA ASN A 128 12.05 0.92 18.45
C ASN A 128 10.99 1.48 19.39
N GLY A 129 9.74 1.11 19.16
CA GLY A 129 8.60 1.43 20.00
C GLY A 129 7.57 0.33 19.90
N SER A 130 6.59 0.33 20.80
CA SER A 130 5.49 -0.64 20.72
C SER A 130 4.20 -0.02 21.18
N VAL A 131 3.10 -0.46 20.57
CA VAL A 131 1.75 -0.03 20.90
C VAL A 131 0.81 -1.23 20.76
N ARG A 132 -0.22 -1.29 21.60
CA ARG A 132 -1.32 -2.25 21.43
C ARG A 132 -2.33 -1.65 20.47
N LEU A 133 -2.67 -2.39 19.43
CA LEU A 133 -3.66 -2.03 18.42
C LEU A 133 -4.82 -3.03 18.48
N SER A 134 -6.03 -2.53 18.33
CA SER A 134 -7.22 -3.35 18.08
C SER A 134 -7.25 -3.80 16.62
N GLU A 135 -8.08 -4.77 16.27
CA GLU A 135 -8.44 -4.99 14.87
C GLU A 135 -9.14 -3.72 14.32
N GLY A 136 -8.89 -3.39 13.05
CA GLY A 136 -9.52 -2.25 12.38
C GLY A 136 -8.56 -1.19 11.85
N ASN A 137 -9.11 -0.02 11.54
CA ASN A 137 -8.36 1.07 10.90
C ASN A 137 -7.64 1.94 11.94
N HIS A 138 -6.36 2.18 11.69
CA HIS A 138 -5.49 3.02 12.50
C HIS A 138 -4.84 4.11 11.66
N THR A 139 -4.52 5.25 12.28
CA THR A 139 -3.80 6.33 11.61
C THR A 139 -2.31 6.23 11.88
N VAL A 140 -1.50 6.59 10.89
CA VAL A 140 -0.05 6.68 10.99
C VAL A 140 0.41 8.08 10.59
N ARG A 141 1.33 8.64 11.38
CA ARG A 141 2.04 9.87 11.01
C ARG A 141 3.53 9.71 11.30
N VAL A 142 4.35 9.97 10.30
CA VAL A 142 5.81 10.00 10.44
C VAL A 142 6.28 11.43 10.19
N GLU A 143 6.99 11.99 11.13
CA GLU A 143 7.70 13.25 10.96
C GLU A 143 9.17 12.94 10.80
N TYR A 144 9.80 13.56 9.81
CA TYR A 144 11.19 13.33 9.47
C TYR A 144 11.84 14.67 9.10
N PHE A 145 13.10 14.85 9.43
CA PHE A 145 13.91 15.90 8.83
C PHE A 145 15.28 15.40 8.43
N GLN A 146 15.79 15.99 7.34
CA GLN A 146 17.18 15.90 6.96
C GLN A 146 17.84 17.23 7.32
N GLY A 147 18.80 17.18 8.22
CA GLY A 147 19.74 18.25 8.50
C GLY A 147 20.90 18.17 7.52
N PRO A 148 22.14 18.46 7.94
CA PRO A 148 23.27 18.49 7.03
C PRO A 148 23.67 17.07 6.59
N ARG A 149 24.42 16.99 5.48
CA ARG A 149 25.34 15.88 5.13
C ARG A 149 25.79 14.96 6.30
N PHE A 150 26.18 13.72 6.08
CA PHE A 150 26.63 13.11 4.81
C PHE A 150 25.71 12.02 4.27
N SER A 151 24.69 11.64 5.01
CA SER A 151 23.80 10.55 4.63
C SER A 151 22.36 10.98 4.77
N VAL A 152 21.51 10.29 4.04
CA VAL A 152 20.06 10.43 4.11
C VAL A 152 19.50 9.02 4.26
N ALA A 153 18.53 8.84 5.16
CA ALA A 153 17.87 7.57 5.38
C ALA A 153 16.51 7.77 6.03
N LEU A 154 15.53 6.97 5.65
CA LEU A 154 14.26 6.86 6.34
C LEU A 154 13.63 5.49 6.06
N GLN A 155 13.56 4.64 7.09
CA GLN A 155 12.96 3.32 6.98
C GLN A 155 12.03 3.07 8.17
N LEU A 156 10.84 2.54 7.89
CA LEU A 156 9.84 2.16 8.87
C LEU A 156 9.46 0.69 8.69
N TRP A 157 9.62 -0.10 9.75
CA TRP A 157 9.16 -1.48 9.78
C TRP A 157 8.18 -1.71 10.92
N SER A 158 7.32 -2.70 10.75
CA SER A 158 6.40 -3.17 11.78
C SER A 158 6.53 -4.67 12.00
N LEU A 159 6.37 -5.08 13.25
CA LEU A 159 6.31 -6.46 13.68
C LEU A 159 4.97 -6.68 14.39
N PRO A 160 4.03 -7.45 13.81
CA PRO A 160 2.77 -7.80 14.41
C PRO A 160 2.96 -8.77 15.59
N PRO A 161 1.89 -9.03 16.37
CA PRO A 161 1.86 -10.14 17.32
C PRO A 161 2.37 -11.44 16.67
N GLY A 162 3.11 -12.25 17.44
CA GLY A 162 3.66 -13.51 16.92
C GLY A 162 4.91 -13.39 16.04
N GLY A 163 5.39 -12.19 15.71
CA GLY A 163 6.77 -11.99 15.25
C GLY A 163 7.06 -12.21 13.76
N ARG A 164 6.05 -12.16 12.88
CA ARG A 164 6.26 -12.18 11.42
C ARG A 164 6.39 -10.76 10.87
N VAL A 165 7.59 -10.31 10.47
CA VAL A 165 7.79 -8.97 9.90
C VAL A 165 6.86 -8.80 8.68
N ILE A 166 6.07 -7.72 8.66
CA ILE A 166 5.26 -7.32 7.49
C ILE A 166 5.66 -5.89 7.09
N SER A 167 5.87 -5.68 5.79
CA SER A 167 5.73 -4.34 5.22
C SER A 167 4.27 -3.91 5.43
N LEU A 168 4.05 -2.68 5.90
CA LEU A 168 2.71 -2.19 6.19
C LEU A 168 1.89 -2.19 4.91
N THR A 169 0.97 -3.14 4.75
CA THR A 169 -0.02 -3.10 3.68
C THR A 169 -1.02 -2.00 4.02
N ILE A 170 -0.83 -0.83 3.44
CA ILE A 170 -1.78 0.27 3.53
C ILE A 170 -2.97 -0.08 2.66
N VAL A 171 -4.08 -0.45 3.31
CA VAL A 171 -5.34 -0.74 2.62
C VAL A 171 -6.03 0.61 2.36
N PRO A 172 -6.48 0.90 1.13
CA PRO A 172 -7.25 2.11 0.87
C PRO A 172 -8.55 2.04 1.68
N MET A 173 -8.75 3.03 2.55
CA MET A 173 -10.07 3.27 3.13
C MET A 173 -10.92 3.81 1.98
N LEU A 174 -11.76 2.97 1.36
CA LEU A 174 -12.87 3.48 0.55
C LEU A 174 -13.73 4.30 1.52
N PRO A 175 -13.89 5.62 1.36
CA PRO A 175 -15.01 6.27 2.01
C PRO A 175 -16.24 5.55 1.46
N GLU A 176 -17.10 5.04 2.33
CA GLU A 176 -18.40 4.50 1.93
C GLU A 176 -19.00 5.48 0.92
N LEU A 177 -19.02 5.07 -0.36
CA LEU A 177 -19.78 5.77 -1.36
C LEU A 177 -21.21 5.68 -0.88
N LEU A 178 -21.66 6.79 -0.31
CA LEU A 178 -23.01 7.15 0.06
C LEU A 178 -24.00 6.06 -0.34
N ALA A 179 -24.53 5.36 0.66
CA ALA A 179 -25.77 4.65 0.58
C ALA A 179 -26.87 5.60 0.09
N HIS A 180 -26.96 5.81 -1.21
CA HIS A 180 -28.07 6.46 -1.88
C HIS A 180 -28.37 5.66 -3.15
N SER A 181 -29.45 4.89 -3.02
CA SER A 181 -30.29 4.40 -4.11
C SER A 181 -29.65 3.45 -5.13
N TYR A 182 -29.42 2.20 -4.71
CA TYR A 182 -29.67 1.07 -5.62
C TYR A 182 -30.84 0.29 -5.06
N ALA A 183 -31.95 0.37 -5.79
CA ALA A 183 -33.16 -0.37 -5.50
C ALA A 183 -32.83 -1.86 -5.35
N PHE A 184 -33.45 -2.51 -4.36
CA PHE A 184 -33.54 -3.96 -4.27
C PHE A 184 -34.08 -4.51 -5.61
N ILE A 185 -33.19 -4.95 -6.49
CA ILE A 185 -33.57 -5.87 -7.56
C ILE A 185 -33.59 -7.24 -6.90
N LEU A 186 -34.79 -7.68 -6.49
CA LEU A 186 -35.04 -9.06 -6.13
C LEU A 186 -34.74 -9.92 -7.36
N LEU A 187 -33.58 -10.59 -7.38
CA LEU A 187 -33.29 -11.61 -8.37
C LEU A 187 -34.29 -12.76 -8.18
N PRO A 188 -34.94 -13.26 -9.25
CA PRO A 188 -35.81 -14.41 -9.13
C PRO A 188 -34.98 -15.64 -8.74
N LYS A 189 -35.58 -16.47 -7.88
CA LYS A 189 -35.02 -17.73 -7.42
C LYS A 189 -34.97 -18.70 -8.61
N ILE A 190 -33.81 -18.88 -9.23
CA ILE A 190 -33.61 -19.83 -10.32
C ILE A 190 -33.45 -21.22 -9.72
N THR A 191 -34.38 -22.13 -10.01
CA THR A 191 -34.24 -23.55 -9.71
C THR A 191 -33.92 -24.27 -11.01
N VAL A 192 -32.74 -24.89 -11.10
CA VAL A 192 -32.31 -25.68 -12.25
C VAL A 192 -32.67 -27.14 -11.99
N LEU A 193 -33.61 -27.69 -12.76
CA LEU A 193 -33.85 -29.13 -12.85
C LEU A 193 -33.24 -29.63 -14.16
N GLY A 194 -32.35 -30.62 -14.07
CA GLY A 194 -31.60 -31.13 -15.22
C GLY A 194 -32.41 -32.11 -16.07
N ASP A 195 -32.34 -31.96 -17.39
CA ASP A 195 -31.56 -32.88 -18.22
C ASP A 195 -31.15 -32.18 -19.54
N ARG A 196 -30.05 -32.65 -20.12
CA ARG A 196 -29.05 -31.91 -20.93
C ARG A 196 -29.43 -31.27 -22.28
N THR A 197 -30.66 -30.82 -22.55
CA THR A 197 -30.95 -30.23 -23.87
C THR A 197 -31.99 -29.11 -23.97
N SER A 198 -32.61 -28.62 -22.89
CA SER A 198 -33.43 -27.40 -22.98
C SER A 198 -33.64 -26.69 -21.65
N LEU A 199 -33.71 -25.36 -21.68
CA LEU A 199 -33.94 -24.49 -20.51
C LEU A 199 -35.24 -23.71 -20.75
N HIS A 200 -36.28 -24.02 -19.99
CA HIS A 200 -37.58 -23.37 -20.10
C HIS A 200 -37.72 -22.30 -19.02
N VAL A 201 -37.83 -21.03 -19.43
CA VAL A 201 -38.04 -19.90 -18.52
C VAL A 201 -39.51 -19.51 -18.60
N SER A 202 -40.27 -19.68 -17.52
CA SER A 202 -41.63 -19.12 -17.41
C SER A 202 -41.60 -17.88 -16.50
N GLY A 203 -42.04 -16.74 -17.05
CA GLY A 203 -42.16 -15.47 -16.35
C GLY A 203 -43.25 -14.62 -16.98
N SER A 204 -44.03 -13.94 -16.14
CA SER A 204 -45.20 -13.14 -16.51
C SER A 204 -44.85 -12.03 -17.49
N SER A 205 -45.79 -11.80 -18.42
CA SER A 205 -45.76 -10.87 -19.55
C SER A 205 -45.18 -9.48 -19.26
N SER A 206 -43.96 -9.22 -19.74
CA SER A 206 -43.58 -7.95 -20.38
C SER A 206 -42.14 -7.98 -20.90
N PHE A 207 -41.77 -8.92 -21.77
CA PHE A 207 -40.63 -8.72 -22.70
C PHE A 207 -40.87 -9.58 -23.94
N ARG A 208 -41.32 -8.96 -25.03
CA ARG A 208 -41.40 -9.61 -26.34
C ARG A 208 -40.02 -9.55 -27.00
N ASN A 209 -39.58 -10.71 -27.47
CA ASN A 209 -38.63 -10.96 -28.54
C ASN A 209 -37.28 -10.24 -28.50
N ALA A 210 -36.29 -10.90 -27.89
CA ALA A 210 -34.92 -10.86 -28.40
C ALA A 210 -34.35 -12.28 -28.39
N MET A 211 -34.19 -12.89 -29.57
CA MET A 211 -33.35 -14.08 -29.72
C MET A 211 -31.89 -13.63 -29.59
N PHE A 212 -31.20 -14.12 -28.57
CA PHE A 212 -29.74 -14.04 -28.52
C PHE A 212 -29.16 -15.43 -28.71
N SER A 213 -28.21 -15.55 -29.65
CA SER A 213 -27.39 -16.73 -29.85
C SER A 213 -26.64 -17.09 -28.55
N ALA A 214 -26.46 -18.37 -28.26
CA ALA A 214 -25.75 -18.89 -27.09
C ALA A 214 -24.29 -18.38 -26.94
N SER A 215 -23.73 -17.73 -27.97
CA SER A 215 -22.43 -17.06 -27.93
C SER A 215 -22.47 -15.61 -27.40
N ALA A 216 -23.64 -14.99 -27.21
CA ALA A 216 -23.75 -13.60 -26.71
C ALA A 216 -23.91 -13.50 -25.18
N ILE A 217 -24.31 -14.59 -24.51
CA ILE A 217 -24.52 -14.59 -23.04
C ILE A 217 -23.22 -14.96 -22.30
N MET A 218 -22.28 -15.64 -22.95
CA MET A 218 -20.96 -15.94 -22.37
C MET A 218 -19.99 -14.73 -22.38
N GLY A 219 -20.34 -13.66 -23.11
CA GLY A 219 -19.55 -12.42 -23.17
C GLY A 219 -19.89 -11.39 -22.09
N PHE A 220 -21.03 -11.53 -21.39
CA PHE A 220 -21.46 -10.57 -20.36
C PHE A 220 -21.20 -11.06 -18.92
N MET A 221 -20.86 -12.34 -18.72
CA MET A 221 -20.50 -12.91 -17.42
C MET A 221 -18.99 -13.03 -17.18
N THR A 222 -18.16 -12.43 -18.03
CA THR A 222 -16.69 -12.33 -17.84
C THR A 222 -16.22 -10.95 -17.38
N ALA A 223 -17.13 -10.02 -17.07
CA ALA A 223 -16.77 -8.63 -16.68
C ALA A 223 -16.95 -8.29 -15.19
N PHE A 224 -17.46 -9.20 -14.36
CA PHE A 224 -17.50 -9.01 -12.90
C PHE A 224 -17.14 -10.33 -12.24
N PHE A 225 -16.10 -10.31 -11.40
CA PHE A 225 -15.45 -11.45 -10.74
C PHE A 225 -14.47 -12.27 -11.59
N CYS A 226 -13.27 -11.72 -11.77
CA CYS A 226 -12.08 -12.54 -11.98
C CYS A 226 -10.88 -11.93 -11.25
N SER A 227 -10.59 -12.42 -10.05
CA SER A 227 -9.24 -12.80 -9.59
C SER A 227 -9.35 -13.42 -8.18
N TYR A 228 -8.61 -14.52 -7.98
CA TYR A 228 -8.60 -15.44 -6.82
C TYR A 228 -9.57 -16.62 -6.86
N CYS A 229 -9.28 -17.57 -7.75
CA CYS A 229 -9.28 -18.99 -7.39
C CYS A 229 -8.33 -19.74 -8.35
N VAL A 230 -7.10 -20.02 -7.91
CA VAL A 230 -6.31 -21.07 -8.55
C VAL A 230 -6.81 -22.37 -7.93
N ILE A 231 -7.63 -23.10 -8.68
CA ILE A 231 -7.93 -24.49 -8.40
C ILE A 231 -6.77 -25.29 -9.01
N VAL A 232 -5.95 -25.89 -8.15
CA VAL A 232 -5.06 -26.98 -8.57
C VAL A 232 -5.93 -28.22 -8.73
N ILE A 233 -5.98 -28.76 -9.93
CA ILE A 233 -6.44 -30.13 -10.21
C ILE A 233 -5.23 -30.82 -10.82
N ASP A 234 -4.87 -31.99 -10.29
CA ASP A 234 -3.67 -32.79 -10.63
C ASP A 234 -3.32 -32.86 -12.12
#